data_AF-A0A7J0AM74-F1
#
_entry.id   AF-A0A7J0AM74-F1
#
_cell.length_a   1.000
_cell.length_b   1.000
_cell.length_c   1.000
_cell.angle_alpha   90.00
_cell.angle_beta   90.00
_cell.angle_gamma   90.00
#
_symmetry.space_group_name_H-M   'P 1'
#
loop_
_entity.id
_entity.type
_entity.pdbx_description
1 polymer ?
#
loop_
_entity_poly.entity_id
_entity_poly.type
_entity_poly.pdbx_seq_one_letter_code
_entity_poly.pdbx_strand_id
1 'polypeptide(L)'
;MELSGAGTNMDELLAIQKKEANSEFYKWVKRNYASWMDSDGAPLMSPQVLPKTVFPMLDAGEKVFFILIDNFRLDQWRTIKPVLAEYFNIDESLYTSILPTATQYARNAIFSGLMPAQIEKMFPELWVDEDSEEGKNINESPLISTLLERYRRRNTFSYSKINDGAGGERLLREFGRLEANDLNVIVFNFIDMMSHARTESKMIRELASTNAAYRSLTEAWFRHSSALEIFRRIAEKGYKIVLTTDHGTIRVDNPVKVMGYKNTNTNLRYKLGKNLAYNPKQVYEIKQPLQFGLPSPGVASAYIFAAPGDFFAYPNNYNYYVQYYDGTFQHGGISMEEMLVPLISLSPKHILV
;
A
#
# COMPACT_ATOMS: atom_id res chain seq x y z
N MET A 1 17.47 -37.48 15.23
CA MET A 1 17.24 -36.87 13.89
C MET A 1 15.80 -37.13 13.48
N GLU A 2 14.81 -36.49 14.12
CA GLU A 2 13.39 -36.58 13.69
C GLU A 2 12.65 -35.23 13.77
N LEU A 3 13.34 -34.13 14.09
CA LEU A 3 12.72 -32.80 14.22
C LEU A 3 12.75 -31.96 12.92
N SER A 4 13.46 -32.40 11.87
CA SER A 4 13.59 -31.64 10.62
C SER A 4 12.47 -31.90 9.61
N GLY A 5 11.76 -33.04 9.69
CA GLY A 5 10.68 -33.39 8.74
C GLY A 5 9.31 -32.81 9.09
N ALA A 6 9.05 -32.49 10.37
CA ALA A 6 7.79 -31.90 10.80
C ALA A 6 7.65 -30.42 10.38
N GLY A 7 8.75 -29.68 10.37
CA GLY A 7 8.78 -28.27 9.94
C GLY A 7 8.47 -28.11 8.45
N THR A 8 9.06 -28.94 7.59
CA THR A 8 8.87 -28.85 6.13
C THR A 8 7.44 -29.19 5.69
N ASN A 9 6.83 -30.22 6.30
CA ASN A 9 5.46 -30.62 5.97
C ASN A 9 4.42 -29.57 6.42
N MET A 10 4.65 -28.92 7.56
CA MET A 10 3.79 -27.84 8.05
C MET A 10 3.91 -26.57 7.19
N ASP A 11 5.12 -26.23 6.74
CA ASP A 11 5.38 -25.09 5.86
C ASP A 11 4.71 -25.28 4.48
N GLU A 12 4.77 -26.50 3.93
CA GLU A 12 4.09 -26.86 2.68
C GLU A 12 2.56 -26.77 2.81
N LEU A 13 2.00 -27.32 3.89
CA LEU A 13 0.56 -27.23 4.17
C LEU A 13 0.09 -25.77 4.28
N LEU A 14 0.85 -24.94 5.01
CA LEU A 14 0.56 -23.52 5.14
C LEU A 14 0.63 -22.79 3.78
N ALA A 15 1.59 -23.16 2.93
CA ALA A 15 1.71 -22.58 1.59
C ALA A 15 0.50 -22.94 0.71
N ILE A 16 0.01 -24.20 0.78
CA ILE A 16 -1.21 -24.64 0.08
C ILE A 16 -2.42 -23.85 0.57
N GLN A 17 -2.64 -23.78 1.88
CA GLN A 17 -3.77 -23.05 2.46
C GLN A 17 -3.76 -21.57 2.08
N LYS A 18 -2.59 -20.92 2.09
CA LYS A 18 -2.45 -19.52 1.66
C LYS A 18 -2.80 -19.35 0.18
N LYS A 19 -2.39 -20.27 -0.67
CA LYS A 19 -2.71 -20.24 -2.11
C LYS A 19 -4.22 -20.42 -2.34
N GLU A 20 -4.85 -21.35 -1.63
CA GLU A 20 -6.30 -21.56 -1.69
C GLU A 20 -7.08 -20.34 -1.20
N ALA A 21 -6.68 -19.77 -0.05
CA ALA A 21 -7.28 -18.56 0.49
C ALA A 21 -7.13 -17.37 -0.47
N ASN A 22 -5.98 -17.21 -1.11
CA ASN A 22 -5.77 -16.18 -2.14
C ASN A 22 -6.68 -16.39 -3.36
N SER A 23 -6.85 -17.64 -3.81
CA SER A 23 -7.76 -17.97 -4.92
C SER A 23 -9.22 -17.64 -4.58
N GLU A 24 -9.68 -17.99 -3.39
CA GLU A 24 -11.04 -17.65 -2.94
C GLU A 24 -11.22 -16.15 -2.70
N PHE A 25 -10.22 -15.46 -2.13
CA PHE A 25 -10.22 -14.02 -1.98
C PHE A 25 -10.31 -13.32 -3.35
N TYR A 26 -9.53 -13.75 -4.34
CA TYR A 26 -9.60 -13.23 -5.71
C TYR A 26 -11.00 -13.40 -6.31
N LYS A 27 -11.60 -14.59 -6.19
CA LYS A 27 -12.98 -14.82 -6.64
C LYS A 27 -13.98 -13.94 -5.91
N TRP A 28 -13.81 -13.75 -4.60
CA TRP A 28 -14.65 -12.89 -3.78
C TRP A 28 -14.55 -11.43 -4.22
N VAL A 29 -13.34 -10.88 -4.41
CA VAL A 29 -13.15 -9.51 -4.92
C VAL A 29 -13.84 -9.35 -6.28
N LYS A 30 -13.61 -10.27 -7.24
CA LYS A 30 -14.23 -10.18 -8.57
C LYS A 30 -15.76 -10.11 -8.55
N ARG A 31 -16.40 -10.83 -7.61
CA ARG A 31 -17.86 -10.86 -7.48
C ARG A 31 -18.42 -9.62 -6.79
N ASN A 32 -17.67 -9.01 -5.87
CA ASN A 32 -18.20 -8.00 -4.96
C ASN A 32 -17.65 -6.58 -5.20
N TYR A 33 -16.48 -6.40 -5.81
CA TYR A 33 -15.78 -5.11 -5.87
C TYR A 33 -16.63 -3.98 -6.49
N ALA A 34 -17.40 -4.27 -7.54
CA ALA A 34 -18.32 -3.31 -8.15
C ALA A 34 -19.35 -2.78 -7.13
N SER A 35 -19.94 -3.68 -6.34
CA SER A 35 -20.96 -3.32 -5.34
C SER A 35 -20.40 -2.46 -4.20
N TRP A 36 -19.08 -2.49 -3.96
CA TRP A 36 -18.48 -1.70 -2.89
C TRP A 36 -18.49 -0.19 -3.15
N MET A 37 -18.68 0.24 -4.41
CA MET A 37 -18.73 1.66 -4.77
C MET A 37 -20.00 2.36 -4.26
N ASP A 38 -21.09 1.61 -4.13
CA ASP A 38 -22.43 2.17 -3.89
C ASP A 38 -23.09 1.65 -2.59
N SER A 39 -22.41 0.79 -1.80
CA SER A 39 -23.04 0.07 -0.69
C SER A 39 -22.54 0.48 0.70
N ASP A 40 -23.46 0.55 1.66
CA ASP A 40 -23.18 0.70 3.10
C ASP A 40 -22.52 -0.56 3.72
N GLY A 41 -22.52 -1.70 3.01
CA GLY A 41 -21.93 -2.98 3.44
C GLY A 41 -20.51 -3.23 2.92
N ALA A 42 -19.90 -2.25 2.24
CA ALA A 42 -18.54 -2.37 1.74
C ALA A 42 -17.53 -2.50 2.89
N PRO A 43 -16.40 -3.22 2.69
CA PRO A 43 -15.29 -3.15 3.62
C PRO A 43 -14.78 -1.70 3.73
N LEU A 44 -14.09 -1.37 4.82
CA LEU A 44 -13.37 -0.10 4.93
C LEU A 44 -12.36 0.00 3.77
N MET A 45 -12.46 1.03 2.93
CA MET A 45 -11.59 1.24 1.78
C MET A 45 -10.66 2.45 1.95
N SER A 46 -9.62 2.55 1.11
CA SER A 46 -8.62 3.64 1.12
C SER A 46 -9.22 5.06 1.32
N PRO A 47 -10.27 5.50 0.60
CA PRO A 47 -10.85 6.84 0.79
C PRO A 47 -11.41 7.12 2.20
N GLN A 48 -11.71 6.07 2.96
CA GLN A 48 -12.40 6.17 4.23
C GLN A 48 -11.44 6.14 5.43
N VAL A 49 -10.15 5.85 5.21
CA VAL A 49 -9.16 5.67 6.28
C VAL A 49 -9.06 6.93 7.15
N LEU A 50 -8.68 8.09 6.58
CA LEU A 50 -8.56 9.33 7.37
C LEU A 50 -9.89 9.75 8.01
N PRO A 51 -11.03 9.82 7.29
CA PRO A 51 -12.29 10.23 7.88
C PRO A 51 -12.81 9.33 9.01
N LYS A 52 -12.60 8.00 8.92
CA LYS A 52 -13.13 7.06 9.92
C LYS A 52 -12.19 6.78 11.08
N THR A 53 -10.90 7.09 10.96
CA THR A 53 -9.90 6.81 12.02
C THR A 53 -9.28 8.05 12.62
N VAL A 54 -8.81 9.00 11.79
CA VAL A 54 -8.08 10.17 12.26
C VAL A 54 -9.04 11.27 12.73
N PHE A 55 -10.12 11.53 11.99
CA PHE A 55 -11.03 12.63 12.35
C PHE A 55 -11.69 12.48 13.72
N PRO A 56 -12.17 11.29 14.14
CA PRO A 56 -12.70 11.12 15.49
C PRO A 56 -11.69 11.46 16.59
N MET A 57 -10.40 11.16 16.38
CA MET A 57 -9.33 11.51 17.33
C MET A 57 -9.09 13.03 17.36
N LEU A 58 -9.08 13.69 16.20
CA LEU A 58 -8.96 15.14 16.11
C LEU A 58 -10.18 15.86 16.74
N ASP A 59 -11.39 15.30 16.59
CA ASP A 59 -12.61 15.82 17.22
C ASP A 59 -12.55 15.73 18.76
N ALA A 60 -11.85 14.73 19.29
CA ALA A 60 -11.56 14.60 20.72
C ALA A 60 -10.45 15.54 21.22
N GLY A 61 -9.90 16.41 20.35
CA GLY A 61 -8.83 17.35 20.68
C GLY A 61 -7.46 16.70 20.81
N GLU A 62 -7.29 15.49 20.28
CA GLU A 62 -6.04 14.74 20.36
C GLU A 62 -5.06 15.17 19.27
N LYS A 63 -3.76 15.13 19.59
CA LYS A 63 -2.70 15.27 18.58
C LYS A 63 -2.41 13.91 17.96
N VAL A 64 -2.48 13.85 16.64
CA VAL A 64 -2.44 12.58 15.88
C VAL A 64 -1.27 12.59 14.91
N PHE A 65 -0.51 11.49 14.92
CA PHE A 65 0.48 11.18 13.89
C PHE A 65 -0.11 10.10 12.98
N PHE A 66 -0.41 10.44 11.73
CA PHE A 66 -0.77 9.46 10.72
C PHE A 66 0.51 9.00 10.03
N ILE A 67 0.89 7.74 10.24
CA ILE A 67 2.10 7.15 9.67
C ILE A 67 1.70 6.14 8.61
N LEU A 68 2.15 6.37 7.37
CA LEU A 68 1.97 5.45 6.25
C LEU A 68 3.33 4.86 5.88
N ILE A 69 3.49 3.54 5.98
CA ILE A 69 4.66 2.85 5.44
C ILE A 69 4.25 2.29 4.08
N ASP A 70 4.88 2.76 3.01
CA ASP A 70 4.60 2.35 1.62
C ASP A 70 4.79 0.85 1.47
N ASN A 71 3.86 0.17 0.79
CA ASN A 71 4.01 -1.24 0.42
C ASN A 71 4.15 -2.21 1.63
N PHE A 72 3.50 -1.90 2.75
CA PHE A 72 3.72 -2.56 4.05
C PHE A 72 2.65 -3.60 4.38
N ARG A 73 3.04 -4.87 4.30
CA ARG A 73 2.16 -6.03 4.45
C ARG A 73 1.79 -6.32 5.89
N LEU A 74 0.65 -6.97 6.06
CA LEU A 74 0.19 -7.44 7.37
C LEU A 74 1.20 -8.36 8.07
N ASP A 75 1.89 -9.24 7.35
CA ASP A 75 2.88 -10.13 7.96
C ASP A 75 4.17 -9.41 8.37
N GLN A 76 4.54 -8.31 7.70
CA GLN A 76 5.62 -7.41 8.15
C GLN A 76 5.19 -6.63 9.41
N TRP A 77 3.93 -6.17 9.46
CA TRP A 77 3.35 -5.60 10.68
C TRP A 77 3.47 -6.56 11.87
N ARG A 78 3.10 -7.83 11.69
CA ARG A 78 3.24 -8.85 12.75
C ARG A 78 4.69 -8.99 13.26
N THR A 79 5.68 -8.75 12.41
CA THR A 79 7.09 -8.79 12.79
C THR A 79 7.53 -7.56 13.60
N ILE A 80 7.05 -6.36 13.27
CA ILE A 80 7.45 -5.13 14.02
C ILE A 80 6.59 -4.88 15.26
N LYS A 81 5.37 -5.42 15.32
CA LYS A 81 4.42 -5.24 16.43
C LYS A 81 5.05 -5.45 17.82
N PRO A 82 5.85 -6.50 18.08
CA PRO A 82 6.45 -6.71 19.40
C PRO A 82 7.32 -5.54 19.86
N VAL A 83 8.04 -4.89 18.93
CA VAL A 83 8.89 -3.73 19.22
C VAL A 83 8.04 -2.53 19.66
N LEU A 84 6.94 -2.28 18.94
CA LEU A 84 6.06 -1.16 19.27
C LEU A 84 5.18 -1.42 20.49
N ALA A 85 4.91 -2.69 20.82
CA ALA A 85 4.15 -3.07 22.00
C ALA A 85 4.89 -2.72 23.30
N GLU A 86 6.20 -2.47 23.27
CA GLU A 86 6.95 -1.95 24.42
C GLU A 86 6.52 -0.53 24.80
N TYR A 87 6.14 0.30 23.81
CA TYR A 87 5.86 1.72 23.98
C TYR A 87 4.36 2.07 23.91
N PHE A 88 3.56 1.25 23.22
CA PHE A 88 2.16 1.54 22.91
C PHE A 88 1.22 0.42 23.33
N ASN A 89 0.00 0.81 23.71
CA ASN A 89 -1.19 -0.03 23.61
C ASN A 89 -1.62 -0.06 22.15
N ILE A 90 -1.88 -1.26 21.64
CA ILE A 90 -2.09 -1.50 20.20
C ILE A 90 -3.52 -2.03 20.00
N ASP A 91 -4.30 -1.29 19.21
CA ASP A 91 -5.56 -1.76 18.64
C ASP A 91 -5.37 -2.03 17.14
N GLU A 92 -5.76 -3.23 16.71
CA GLU A 92 -5.45 -3.75 15.37
C GLU A 92 -6.72 -3.95 14.57
N SER A 93 -6.79 -3.26 13.43
CA SER A 93 -7.80 -3.49 12.42
C SER A 93 -7.16 -3.70 11.06
N LEU A 94 -7.97 -4.11 10.09
CA LEU A 94 -7.60 -4.19 8.68
C LEU A 94 -8.52 -3.30 7.88
N TYR A 95 -8.02 -2.82 6.76
CA TYR A 95 -8.87 -2.25 5.72
C TYR A 95 -8.50 -2.86 4.36
N THR A 96 -9.36 -2.65 3.37
CA THR A 96 -9.16 -3.15 2.02
C THR A 96 -8.64 -2.02 1.12
N SER A 97 -7.40 -2.14 0.64
CA SER A 97 -6.86 -1.21 -0.36
C SER A 97 -7.69 -1.27 -1.65
N ILE A 98 -7.85 -0.13 -2.31
CA ILE A 98 -8.57 -0.07 -3.58
C ILE A 98 -7.73 -0.66 -4.72
N LEU A 99 -8.39 -1.02 -5.81
CA LEU A 99 -7.74 -1.33 -7.08
C LEU A 99 -7.51 -0.06 -7.88
N PRO A 100 -6.43 0.02 -8.68
CA PRO A 100 -5.21 -0.78 -8.55
C PRO A 100 -4.55 -0.61 -7.18
N THR A 101 -3.95 -1.69 -6.66
CA THR A 101 -3.11 -1.67 -5.44
C THR A 101 -1.75 -1.05 -5.73
N ALA A 102 -1.77 0.23 -6.12
CA ALA A 102 -0.61 1.02 -6.50
C ALA A 102 -0.68 2.40 -5.86
N THR A 103 0.47 2.94 -5.50
CA THR A 103 0.61 4.18 -4.72
C THR A 103 -0.25 5.32 -5.26
N GLN A 104 -0.17 5.60 -6.56
CA GLN A 104 -0.93 6.69 -7.20
C GLN A 104 -2.44 6.60 -6.97
N TYR A 105 -2.99 5.39 -6.90
CA TYR A 105 -4.42 5.20 -6.72
C TYR A 105 -4.75 5.15 -5.23
N ALA A 106 -4.15 4.20 -4.50
CA ALA A 106 -4.52 3.91 -3.13
C ALA A 106 -4.10 5.04 -2.16
N ARG A 107 -2.89 5.59 -2.30
CA ARG A 107 -2.41 6.66 -1.41
C ARG A 107 -3.14 7.97 -1.65
N ASN A 108 -3.30 8.36 -2.91
CA ASN A 108 -4.03 9.57 -3.24
C ASN A 108 -5.50 9.44 -2.80
N ALA A 109 -6.08 8.24 -2.86
CA ALA A 109 -7.40 7.98 -2.29
C ALA A 109 -7.43 8.17 -0.76
N ILE A 110 -6.45 7.65 -0.01
CA ILE A 110 -6.35 7.89 1.44
C ILE A 110 -6.28 9.39 1.75
N PHE A 111 -5.38 10.10 1.07
CA PHE A 111 -5.07 11.50 1.36
C PHE A 111 -6.14 12.48 0.90
N SER A 112 -6.80 12.18 -0.22
CA SER A 112 -7.96 12.96 -0.64
C SER A 112 -9.24 12.53 0.07
N GLY A 113 -9.35 11.30 0.56
CA GLY A 113 -10.62 10.73 0.98
C GLY A 113 -11.64 10.55 -0.16
N LEU A 114 -11.16 10.41 -1.40
CA LEU A 114 -11.97 10.24 -2.61
C LEU A 114 -11.49 9.04 -3.43
N MET A 115 -12.38 8.46 -4.25
CA MET A 115 -11.95 7.51 -5.28
C MET A 115 -11.19 8.23 -6.40
N PRO A 116 -10.23 7.57 -7.08
CA PRO A 116 -9.40 8.18 -8.12
C PRO A 116 -10.15 8.96 -9.21
N ALA A 117 -11.29 8.47 -9.72
CA ALA A 117 -12.11 9.20 -10.69
C ALA A 117 -12.68 10.51 -10.15
N GLN A 118 -12.96 10.58 -8.84
CA GLN A 118 -13.42 11.80 -8.20
C GLN A 118 -12.26 12.79 -8.01
N ILE A 119 -11.05 12.30 -7.73
CA ILE A 119 -9.84 13.15 -7.67
C ILE A 119 -9.61 13.80 -9.02
N GLU A 120 -9.53 13.00 -10.10
CA GLU A 120 -9.35 13.49 -11.48
C GLU A 120 -10.40 14.53 -11.86
N LYS A 121 -11.66 14.32 -11.48
CA LYS A 121 -12.76 15.24 -11.81
C LYS A 121 -12.75 16.53 -10.98
N MET A 122 -12.47 16.45 -9.69
CA MET A 122 -12.60 17.57 -8.76
C MET A 122 -11.32 18.41 -8.65
N PHE A 123 -10.17 17.77 -8.81
CA PHE A 123 -8.83 18.34 -8.68
C PHE A 123 -7.93 17.83 -9.83
N PRO A 124 -8.29 18.12 -11.09
CA PRO A 124 -7.53 17.63 -12.25
C PRO A 124 -6.05 18.03 -12.21
N GLU A 125 -5.73 19.18 -11.60
CA GLU A 125 -4.35 19.65 -11.40
C GLU A 125 -3.55 18.82 -10.38
N LEU A 126 -4.23 18.06 -9.51
CA LEU A 126 -3.59 17.20 -8.52
C LEU A 126 -3.47 15.75 -8.99
N TRP A 127 -4.17 15.37 -10.08
CA TRP A 127 -4.11 14.04 -10.67
C TRP A 127 -3.09 14.00 -11.82
N VAL A 128 -2.17 13.03 -11.77
CA VAL A 128 -1.13 12.84 -12.79
C VAL A 128 -1.45 11.58 -13.59
N ASP A 129 -1.61 11.67 -14.91
CA ASP A 129 -1.99 10.50 -15.72
C ASP A 129 -0.88 9.43 -15.84
N GLU A 130 -1.29 8.22 -16.22
CA GLU A 130 -0.41 7.04 -16.30
C GLU A 130 0.76 7.19 -17.27
N ASP A 131 0.54 7.94 -18.36
CA ASP A 131 1.49 8.20 -19.45
C ASP A 131 2.30 9.49 -19.25
N SER A 132 2.11 10.19 -18.11
CA SER A 132 2.90 11.35 -17.75
C SER A 132 4.35 10.96 -17.39
N GLU A 133 5.29 11.80 -17.79
CA GLU A 133 6.71 11.75 -17.38
C GLU A 133 6.90 12.27 -15.93
N GLU A 134 5.89 12.93 -15.36
CA GLU A 134 5.94 13.47 -14.00
C GLU A 134 5.81 12.40 -12.91
N GLY A 135 6.35 12.69 -11.73
CA GLY A 135 6.19 11.83 -10.56
C GLY A 135 4.72 11.71 -10.15
N LYS A 136 4.19 10.50 -10.12
CA LYS A 136 2.76 10.22 -9.84
C LYS A 136 2.30 10.53 -8.41
N ASN A 137 3.24 10.77 -7.49
CA ASN A 137 3.01 10.96 -6.06
C ASN A 137 3.70 12.25 -5.56
N ILE A 138 3.39 13.38 -6.21
CA ILE A 138 3.94 14.71 -5.88
C ILE A 138 2.92 15.63 -5.17
N ASN A 139 1.63 15.33 -5.27
CA ASN A 139 0.52 16.18 -4.80
C ASN A 139 -0.11 15.70 -3.48
N GLU A 140 0.59 14.86 -2.72
CA GLU A 140 0.06 14.22 -1.51
C GLU A 140 -0.38 15.24 -0.44
N SER A 141 0.44 16.26 -0.15
CA SER A 141 0.09 17.32 0.81
C SER A 141 -1.10 18.17 0.35
N PRO A 142 -1.14 18.69 -0.90
CA PRO A 142 -2.34 19.32 -1.45
C PRO A 142 -3.62 18.47 -1.31
N LEU A 143 -3.56 17.17 -1.60
CA LEU A 143 -4.73 16.29 -1.47
C LEU A 143 -5.26 16.24 -0.03
N ILE A 144 -4.38 16.19 0.98
CA ILE A 144 -4.75 16.28 2.40
C ILE A 144 -5.40 17.62 2.71
N SER A 145 -4.87 18.73 2.20
CA SER A 145 -5.50 20.05 2.35
C SER A 145 -6.93 20.06 1.82
N THR A 146 -7.14 19.54 0.60
CA THR A 146 -8.49 19.49 0.02
C THR A 146 -9.45 18.65 0.86
N LEU A 147 -8.97 17.55 1.47
CA LEU A 147 -9.76 16.71 2.35
C LEU A 147 -10.21 17.49 3.59
N LEU A 148 -9.28 18.17 4.28
CA LEU A 148 -9.60 18.97 5.46
C LEU A 148 -10.58 20.11 5.13
N GLU A 149 -10.37 20.80 4.00
CA GLU A 149 -11.24 21.88 3.52
C GLU A 149 -12.67 21.39 3.22
N ARG A 150 -12.82 20.27 2.51
CA ARG A 150 -14.14 19.70 2.19
C ARG A 150 -14.91 19.25 3.43
N TYR A 151 -14.20 18.80 4.47
CA TYR A 151 -14.80 18.49 5.78
C TYR A 151 -14.89 19.72 6.71
N ARG A 152 -14.54 20.92 6.23
CA ARG A 152 -14.56 22.19 6.98
C ARG A 152 -13.76 22.13 8.28
N ARG A 153 -12.71 21.32 8.31
CA ARG A 153 -11.84 21.17 9.49
C ARG A 153 -10.88 22.35 9.58
N ARG A 154 -10.68 22.86 10.80
CA ARG A 154 -9.73 23.94 11.09
C ARG A 154 -8.41 23.43 11.66
N ASN A 155 -8.22 22.11 11.67
CA ASN A 155 -7.04 21.48 12.21
C ASN A 155 -5.80 21.86 11.40
N THR A 156 -4.70 22.19 12.09
CA THR A 156 -3.41 22.41 11.45
C THR A 156 -2.77 21.06 11.11
N PHE A 157 -2.05 20.97 9.99
CA PHE A 157 -1.35 19.75 9.62
C PHE A 157 0.03 19.97 9.01
N SER A 158 0.88 18.95 9.11
CA SER A 158 2.13 18.84 8.36
C SER A 158 2.18 17.55 7.53
N TYR A 159 3.01 17.57 6.49
CA TYR A 159 3.30 16.42 5.64
C TYR A 159 4.81 16.22 5.51
N SER A 160 5.30 15.00 5.75
CA SER A 160 6.71 14.64 5.64
C SER A 160 6.88 13.30 4.93
N LYS A 161 7.62 13.29 3.83
CA LYS A 161 7.95 12.08 3.07
C LYS A 161 9.42 11.71 3.28
N ILE A 162 9.66 10.54 3.87
CA ILE A 162 10.99 10.03 4.22
C ILE A 162 11.37 8.95 3.21
N ASN A 163 12.35 9.28 2.37
CA ASN A 163 12.91 8.37 1.36
C ASN A 163 14.23 7.71 1.81
N ASP A 164 14.92 8.30 2.78
CA ASP A 164 16.23 7.83 3.24
C ASP A 164 16.46 8.13 4.73
N GLY A 165 17.58 7.63 5.26
CA GLY A 165 17.96 7.84 6.65
C GLY A 165 18.17 9.32 6.99
N ALA A 166 18.74 10.12 6.07
CA ALA A 166 19.01 11.54 6.30
C ALA A 166 17.72 12.36 6.46
N GLY A 167 16.67 12.01 5.70
CA GLY A 167 15.33 12.57 5.83
C GLY A 167 14.71 12.27 7.19
N GLY A 168 14.82 11.02 7.67
CA GLY A 168 14.31 10.67 8.99
C GLY A 168 15.08 11.33 10.14
N GLU A 169 16.41 11.42 10.06
CA GLU A 169 17.24 12.17 11.01
C GLU A 169 16.90 13.67 11.03
N ARG A 170 16.57 14.24 9.87
CA ARG A 170 16.10 15.62 9.79
C ARG A 170 14.77 15.79 10.51
N LEU A 171 13.81 14.89 10.29
CA LEU A 171 12.51 14.95 10.96
C LEU A 171 12.66 14.85 12.48
N LEU A 172 13.55 13.99 12.99
CA LEU A 172 13.85 13.88 14.42
C LEU A 172 14.43 15.18 15.00
N ARG A 173 15.37 15.83 14.31
CA ARG A 173 15.90 17.13 14.75
C ARG A 173 14.83 18.22 14.78
N GLU A 174 13.88 18.15 13.85
CA GLU A 174 12.80 19.12 13.72
C GLU A 174 11.51 18.70 14.45
N PHE A 175 11.55 17.64 15.26
CA PHE A 175 10.35 17.05 15.87
C PHE A 175 9.52 18.06 16.65
N GLY A 176 10.16 19.01 17.34
CA GLY A 176 9.47 20.07 18.09
C GLY A 176 8.51 20.92 17.23
N ARG A 177 8.78 21.06 15.91
CA ARG A 177 7.87 21.76 14.99
C ARG A 177 6.59 20.97 14.71
N LEU A 178 6.66 19.64 14.76
CA LEU A 178 5.49 18.77 14.56
C LEU A 178 4.47 18.95 15.69
N GLU A 179 4.94 19.30 16.89
CA GLU A 179 4.08 19.52 18.07
C GLU A 179 3.13 20.71 17.91
N ALA A 180 3.40 21.64 16.99
CA ALA A 180 2.52 22.76 16.70
C ALA A 180 1.28 22.37 15.85
N ASN A 181 1.28 21.17 15.24
CA ASN A 181 0.20 20.71 14.38
C ASN A 181 -0.75 19.75 15.12
N ASP A 182 -2.04 19.80 14.79
CA ASP A 182 -3.01 18.81 15.28
C ASP A 182 -2.79 17.45 14.62
N LEU A 183 -2.49 17.46 13.30
CA LEU A 183 -2.23 16.27 12.50
C LEU A 183 -0.82 16.32 11.89
N ASN A 184 -0.02 15.29 12.10
CA ASN A 184 1.25 15.13 11.39
C ASN A 184 1.19 13.88 10.52
N VAL A 185 1.30 14.05 9.20
CA VAL A 185 1.30 12.96 8.22
C VAL A 185 2.74 12.63 7.84
N ILE A 186 3.17 11.39 8.10
CA ILE A 186 4.52 10.92 7.81
C ILE A 186 4.43 9.70 6.88
N VAL A 187 5.15 9.75 5.77
CA VAL A 187 5.23 8.64 4.81
C VAL A 187 6.65 8.07 4.80
N PHE A 188 6.79 6.77 4.99
CA PHE A 188 8.05 6.04 4.83
C PHE A 188 8.02 5.22 3.53
N ASN A 189 8.91 5.52 2.59
CA ASN A 189 8.96 4.86 1.28
C ASN A 189 9.95 3.69 1.19
N PHE A 190 10.66 3.37 2.29
CA PHE A 190 11.79 2.44 2.25
C PHE A 190 11.42 1.04 1.74
N ILE A 191 10.28 0.49 2.14
CA ILE A 191 9.87 -0.87 1.79
C ILE A 191 9.55 -1.00 0.29
N ASP A 192 8.94 0.02 -0.29
CA ASP A 192 8.70 0.10 -1.73
C ASP A 192 10.00 0.27 -2.53
N MET A 193 10.87 1.18 -2.07
CA MET A 193 12.20 1.34 -2.65
C MET A 193 13.01 0.04 -2.60
N MET A 194 12.89 -0.75 -1.53
CA MET A 194 13.48 -2.08 -1.45
C MET A 194 12.88 -3.06 -2.46
N SER A 195 11.55 -3.05 -2.64
CA SER A 195 10.87 -3.90 -3.62
C SER A 195 11.33 -3.60 -5.05
N HIS A 196 11.47 -2.32 -5.38
CA HIS A 196 12.01 -1.86 -6.66
C HIS A 196 13.49 -2.20 -6.84
N ALA A 197 14.33 -1.88 -5.85
CA ALA A 197 15.77 -2.18 -5.88
C ALA A 197 16.07 -3.67 -6.03
N ARG A 198 15.17 -4.55 -5.57
CA ARG A 198 15.27 -6.00 -5.78
C ARG A 198 15.20 -6.40 -7.26
N THR A 199 14.40 -5.68 -8.04
CA THR A 199 14.26 -5.92 -9.48
C THR A 199 15.54 -5.52 -10.22
N GLU A 200 16.18 -4.43 -9.79
CA GLU A 200 17.35 -3.85 -10.46
C GLU A 200 18.70 -4.41 -9.95
N SER A 201 18.78 -4.83 -8.68
CA SER A 201 20.01 -5.28 -8.03
C SER A 201 19.98 -6.77 -7.72
N LYS A 202 20.91 -7.52 -8.35
CA LYS A 202 21.11 -8.95 -8.08
C LYS A 202 21.39 -9.24 -6.60
N MET A 203 22.17 -8.38 -5.93
CA MET A 203 22.49 -8.54 -4.50
C MET A 203 21.23 -8.43 -3.63
N ILE A 204 20.41 -7.39 -3.84
CA ILE A 204 19.15 -7.22 -3.09
C ILE A 204 18.18 -8.36 -3.38
N ARG A 205 18.16 -8.85 -4.63
CA ARG A 205 17.37 -10.02 -5.03
C ARG A 205 17.72 -11.29 -4.26
N GLU A 206 19.01 -11.52 -4.02
CA GLU A 206 19.51 -12.65 -3.22
C GLU A 206 19.14 -12.48 -1.75
N LEU A 207 19.32 -11.28 -1.18
CA LEU A 207 19.00 -10.97 0.22
C LEU A 207 17.50 -11.06 0.53
N ALA A 208 16.63 -10.57 -0.36
CA ALA A 208 15.18 -10.55 -0.18
C ALA A 208 14.47 -11.64 -1.00
N SER A 209 15.09 -12.81 -1.16
CA SER A 209 14.65 -13.86 -2.10
C SER A 209 13.35 -14.57 -1.70
N THR A 210 12.98 -14.54 -0.42
CA THR A 210 11.80 -15.21 0.14
C THR A 210 10.94 -14.26 0.96
N ASN A 211 9.67 -14.64 1.22
CA ASN A 211 8.79 -13.91 2.13
C ASN A 211 9.40 -13.76 3.54
N ALA A 212 10.11 -14.80 4.03
CA ALA A 212 10.78 -14.74 5.32
C ALA A 212 11.90 -13.71 5.34
N ALA A 213 12.77 -13.73 4.33
CA ALA A 213 13.87 -12.78 4.23
C ALA A 213 13.36 -11.33 4.07
N TYR A 214 12.28 -11.13 3.30
CA TYR A 214 11.66 -9.82 3.15
C TYR A 214 11.13 -9.25 4.47
N ARG A 215 10.48 -10.09 5.30
CA ARG A 215 10.08 -9.71 6.67
C ARG A 215 11.28 -9.38 7.56
N SER A 216 12.33 -10.21 7.53
CA SER A 216 13.55 -9.97 8.32
C SER A 216 14.25 -8.66 7.94
N LEU A 217 14.31 -8.33 6.65
CA LEU A 217 14.86 -7.04 6.20
C LEU A 217 14.01 -5.85 6.66
N THR A 218 12.69 -6.01 6.64
CA THR A 218 11.76 -5.00 7.12
C THR A 218 11.94 -4.75 8.63
N GLU A 219 12.08 -5.81 9.42
CA GLU A 219 12.35 -5.71 10.85
C GLU A 219 13.70 -5.05 11.13
N ALA A 220 14.75 -5.47 10.42
CA ALA A 220 16.08 -4.89 10.58
C ALA A 220 16.09 -3.40 10.25
N TRP A 221 15.45 -3.00 9.15
CA TRP A 221 15.28 -1.57 8.83
C TRP A 221 14.54 -0.83 9.94
N PHE A 222 13.41 -1.37 10.40
CA PHE A 222 12.61 -0.69 11.40
C PHE A 222 13.38 -0.47 12.70
N ARG A 223 14.08 -1.51 13.19
CA ARG A 223 14.88 -1.47 14.43
C ARG A 223 16.09 -0.56 14.37
N HIS A 224 16.70 -0.42 13.19
CA HIS A 224 17.99 0.26 13.02
C HIS A 224 17.89 1.58 12.24
N SER A 225 16.68 2.06 11.97
CA SER A 225 16.45 3.36 11.32
C SER A 225 15.81 4.35 12.28
N SER A 226 15.77 5.61 11.84
CA SER A 226 15.05 6.69 12.49
C SER A 226 13.54 6.44 12.61
N ALA A 227 12.97 5.44 11.91
CA ALA A 227 11.58 5.07 12.04
C ALA A 227 11.24 4.70 13.50
N LEU A 228 11.96 3.77 14.13
CA LEU A 228 11.68 3.40 15.52
C LEU A 228 11.85 4.59 16.48
N GLU A 229 12.87 5.40 16.29
CA GLU A 229 13.11 6.57 17.14
C GLU A 229 12.00 7.62 17.00
N ILE A 230 11.44 7.81 15.80
CA ILE A 230 10.26 8.66 15.59
C ILE A 230 9.07 8.13 16.40
N PHE A 231 8.78 6.83 16.33
CA PHE A 231 7.70 6.22 17.12
C PHE A 231 7.94 6.38 18.62
N ARG A 232 9.17 6.17 19.10
CA ARG A 232 9.53 6.38 20.51
C ARG A 232 9.32 7.82 20.94
N ARG A 233 9.78 8.79 20.16
CA ARG A 233 9.60 10.22 20.47
C ARG A 233 8.12 10.62 20.51
N ILE A 234 7.30 10.06 19.63
CA ILE A 234 5.84 10.26 19.66
C ILE A 234 5.25 9.68 20.96
N ALA A 235 5.69 8.49 21.38
CA ALA A 235 5.25 7.85 22.62
C ALA A 235 5.62 8.68 23.86
N GLU A 236 6.86 9.14 23.94
CA GLU A 236 7.39 9.97 25.04
C GLU A 236 6.60 11.26 25.24
N LYS A 237 6.04 11.81 24.16
CA LYS A 237 5.21 13.01 24.17
C LYS A 237 3.74 12.75 24.46
N GLY A 238 3.32 11.49 24.56
CA GLY A 238 1.94 11.13 24.83
C GLY A 238 0.98 11.32 23.65
N TYR A 239 1.48 11.36 22.41
CA TYR A 239 0.64 11.52 21.21
C TYR A 239 0.23 10.16 20.62
N LYS A 240 -0.90 10.13 19.92
CA LYS A 240 -1.41 8.91 19.26
C LYS A 240 -0.85 8.74 17.87
N ILE A 241 -0.74 7.48 17.43
CA ILE A 241 -0.39 7.13 16.05
C ILE A 241 -1.54 6.34 15.43
N VAL A 242 -1.89 6.68 14.19
CA VAL A 242 -2.59 5.79 13.27
C VAL A 242 -1.55 5.32 12.24
N LEU A 243 -1.18 4.04 12.32
CA LEU A 243 -0.20 3.40 11.43
C LEU A 243 -0.93 2.57 10.38
N THR A 244 -0.60 2.78 9.11
CA THR A 244 -1.14 2.00 8.01
C THR A 244 -0.19 1.95 6.81
N THR A 245 -0.70 1.46 5.69
CA THR A 245 -0.05 1.45 4.38
C THR A 245 -1.10 1.81 3.32
N ASP A 246 -0.68 2.12 2.11
CA ASP A 246 -1.56 2.27 0.94
C ASP A 246 -1.93 0.93 0.31
N HIS A 247 -0.99 0.02 0.17
CA HIS A 247 -1.19 -1.34 -0.32
C HIS A 247 -0.06 -2.26 0.16
N GLY A 248 -0.16 -3.56 -0.08
CA GLY A 248 0.96 -4.48 0.07
C GLY A 248 1.55 -4.95 -1.26
N THR A 249 2.21 -6.10 -1.22
CA THR A 249 2.85 -6.75 -2.38
C THR A 249 2.81 -8.27 -2.25
N ILE A 250 2.87 -8.96 -3.38
CA ILE A 250 2.93 -10.42 -3.46
C ILE A 250 4.13 -10.85 -4.30
N ARG A 251 4.74 -11.98 -3.93
CA ARG A 251 5.77 -12.61 -4.75
C ARG A 251 5.10 -13.24 -5.98
N VAL A 252 5.52 -12.84 -7.17
CA VAL A 252 4.97 -13.34 -8.43
C VAL A 252 5.82 -14.46 -9.01
N ASP A 253 5.20 -15.42 -9.68
CA ASP A 253 5.88 -16.55 -10.33
C ASP A 253 5.15 -17.10 -11.56
N ASN A 254 3.96 -16.57 -11.89
CA ASN A 254 3.17 -17.04 -13.02
C ASN A 254 3.00 -15.95 -14.10
N PRO A 255 3.68 -16.04 -15.25
CA PRO A 255 3.53 -15.04 -16.30
C PRO A 255 2.23 -15.20 -17.09
N VAL A 256 1.52 -14.09 -17.28
CA VAL A 256 0.31 -13.96 -18.09
C VAL A 256 0.60 -13.07 -19.29
N LYS A 257 0.37 -13.60 -20.50
CA LYS A 257 0.61 -12.85 -21.73
C LYS A 257 -0.41 -11.73 -21.88
N VAL A 258 0.08 -10.52 -22.14
CA VAL A 258 -0.72 -9.37 -22.55
C VAL A 258 -0.08 -8.68 -23.75
N MET A 259 -0.90 -8.23 -24.68
CA MET A 259 -0.49 -7.32 -25.76
C MET A 259 -1.26 -6.02 -25.62
N GLY A 260 -0.56 -4.90 -25.72
CA GLY A 260 -1.13 -3.56 -25.70
C GLY A 260 -0.34 -2.63 -26.61
N TYR A 261 -0.88 -1.46 -26.87
CA TYR A 261 -0.19 -0.41 -27.61
C TYR A 261 0.87 0.28 -26.73
N LYS A 262 1.73 1.11 -27.33
CA LYS A 262 2.85 1.80 -26.65
C LYS A 262 2.44 2.58 -25.39
N ASN A 263 1.21 3.09 -25.33
CA ASN A 263 0.72 3.90 -24.21
C ASN A 263 0.17 3.07 -23.04
N THR A 264 0.50 1.78 -22.96
CA THR A 264 0.11 0.94 -21.83
C THR A 264 1.12 1.14 -20.70
N ASN A 265 0.63 1.39 -19.47
CA ASN A 265 1.49 1.59 -18.31
C ASN A 265 2.45 0.41 -18.06
N THR A 266 3.52 0.67 -17.29
CA THR A 266 4.61 -0.30 -17.07
C THR A 266 4.35 -1.29 -15.94
N ASN A 267 3.32 -1.08 -15.09
CA ASN A 267 3.04 -1.94 -13.95
C ASN A 267 2.80 -3.40 -14.37
N LEU A 268 3.29 -4.36 -13.58
CA LEU A 268 3.29 -5.78 -13.92
C LEU A 268 2.05 -6.54 -13.43
N ARG A 269 1.19 -5.95 -12.60
CA ARG A 269 0.00 -6.61 -12.06
C ARG A 269 -1.32 -5.92 -12.39
N TYR A 270 -1.29 -4.72 -12.96
CA TYR A 270 -2.43 -4.18 -13.71
C TYR A 270 -1.98 -3.53 -15.01
N LYS A 271 -2.87 -3.51 -16.01
CA LYS A 271 -2.71 -2.70 -17.22
C LYS A 271 -3.92 -1.80 -17.43
N LEU A 272 -3.65 -0.56 -17.79
CA LEU A 272 -4.63 0.37 -18.35
C LEU A 272 -4.34 0.57 -19.84
N GLY A 273 -5.35 0.37 -20.68
CA GLY A 273 -5.19 0.64 -22.10
C GLY A 273 -6.43 0.38 -22.93
N LYS A 274 -6.34 0.78 -24.21
CA LYS A 274 -7.34 0.48 -25.24
C LYS A 274 -6.91 -0.78 -25.99
N ASN A 275 -7.87 -1.62 -26.37
CA ASN A 275 -7.64 -2.80 -27.23
C ASN A 275 -6.54 -3.74 -26.72
N LEU A 276 -6.48 -3.95 -25.40
CA LEU A 276 -5.59 -4.94 -24.79
C LEU A 276 -6.01 -6.35 -25.23
N ALA A 277 -5.06 -7.17 -25.67
CA ALA A 277 -5.30 -8.58 -26.00
C ALA A 277 -4.65 -9.49 -24.95
N TYR A 278 -5.47 -10.33 -24.33
CA TYR A 278 -5.12 -11.22 -23.24
C TYR A 278 -6.15 -12.36 -23.16
N ASN A 279 -5.92 -13.36 -22.31
CA ASN A 279 -6.91 -14.40 -22.04
C ASN A 279 -7.87 -13.94 -20.93
N PRO A 280 -9.18 -13.71 -21.20
CA PRO A 280 -10.12 -13.21 -20.19
C PRO A 280 -10.30 -14.11 -18.98
N LYS A 281 -9.99 -15.42 -19.10
CA LYS A 281 -10.06 -16.37 -17.99
C LYS A 281 -8.94 -16.18 -16.97
N GLN A 282 -7.85 -15.50 -17.33
CA GLN A 282 -6.66 -15.33 -16.49
C GLN A 282 -6.60 -13.98 -15.78
N VAL A 283 -7.55 -13.08 -16.03
CA VAL A 283 -7.55 -11.72 -15.46
C VAL A 283 -8.89 -11.35 -14.85
N TYR A 284 -8.91 -10.26 -14.09
CA TYR A 284 -10.12 -9.51 -13.81
C TYR A 284 -10.14 -8.26 -14.70
N GLU A 285 -11.17 -8.14 -15.54
CA GLU A 285 -11.34 -7.02 -16.46
C GLU A 285 -12.42 -6.06 -15.94
N ILE A 286 -12.12 -4.77 -15.97
CA ILE A 286 -13.05 -3.67 -15.78
C ILE A 286 -13.14 -2.88 -17.08
N LYS A 287 -14.27 -3.01 -17.79
CA LYS A 287 -14.55 -2.32 -19.06
C LYS A 287 -15.15 -0.92 -18.90
N GLN A 288 -15.69 -0.61 -17.72
CA GLN A 288 -16.34 0.67 -17.43
C GLN A 288 -15.70 1.28 -16.17
N PRO A 289 -14.49 1.86 -16.30
CA PRO A 289 -13.69 2.26 -15.13
C PRO A 289 -14.42 3.20 -14.16
N LEU A 290 -15.23 4.12 -14.70
CA LEU A 290 -15.98 5.08 -13.89
C LEU A 290 -16.96 4.43 -12.90
N GLN A 291 -17.54 3.27 -13.23
CA GLN A 291 -18.41 2.51 -12.31
C GLN A 291 -17.65 1.92 -11.12
N PHE A 292 -16.33 1.88 -11.20
CA PHE A 292 -15.43 1.35 -10.18
C PHE A 292 -14.62 2.47 -9.49
N GLY A 293 -15.02 3.72 -9.69
CA GLY A 293 -14.31 4.88 -9.15
C GLY A 293 -12.93 5.10 -9.79
N LEU A 294 -12.68 4.57 -10.98
CA LEU A 294 -11.42 4.69 -11.70
C LEU A 294 -11.49 5.70 -12.86
N PRO A 295 -10.42 6.49 -13.08
CA PRO A 295 -10.26 7.35 -14.25
C PRO A 295 -10.50 6.61 -15.55
N SER A 296 -10.96 7.35 -16.56
CA SER A 296 -11.19 6.79 -17.88
C SER A 296 -10.59 7.71 -18.95
N PRO A 297 -9.27 7.61 -19.22
CA PRO A 297 -8.57 8.49 -20.18
C PRO A 297 -9.11 8.41 -21.62
N GLY A 298 -10.01 7.46 -21.92
CA GLY A 298 -10.75 7.43 -23.17
C GLY A 298 -11.94 6.47 -23.14
N VAL A 299 -12.81 6.61 -24.14
CA VAL A 299 -14.11 5.90 -24.24
C VAL A 299 -13.98 4.36 -24.29
N ALA A 300 -12.82 3.83 -24.68
CA ALA A 300 -12.56 2.40 -24.80
C ALA A 300 -11.45 1.90 -23.85
N SER A 301 -11.15 2.66 -22.79
CA SER A 301 -10.12 2.26 -21.82
C SER A 301 -10.65 1.16 -20.90
N ALA A 302 -9.88 0.09 -20.75
CA ALA A 302 -10.16 -0.98 -19.81
C ALA A 302 -8.98 -1.14 -18.85
N TYR A 303 -9.31 -1.54 -17.61
CA TYR A 303 -8.32 -2.02 -16.65
C TYR A 303 -8.36 -3.54 -16.63
N ILE A 304 -7.18 -4.17 -16.62
CA ILE A 304 -7.05 -5.58 -16.29
C ILE A 304 -6.15 -5.74 -15.07
N PHE A 305 -6.52 -6.66 -14.19
CA PHE A 305 -5.80 -6.97 -12.96
C PHE A 305 -5.38 -8.44 -12.95
N ALA A 306 -4.14 -8.67 -12.52
CA ALA A 306 -3.55 -10.00 -12.37
C ALA A 306 -4.13 -10.71 -11.14
N ALA A 307 -4.25 -12.04 -11.23
CA ALA A 307 -4.61 -12.89 -10.11
C ALA A 307 -3.44 -13.02 -9.10
N PRO A 308 -3.64 -13.66 -7.94
CA PRO A 308 -2.56 -13.90 -6.98
C PRO A 308 -1.40 -14.68 -7.60
N GLY A 309 -0.17 -14.19 -7.46
CA GLY A 309 1.03 -14.80 -8.05
C GLY A 309 1.27 -14.49 -9.53
N ASP A 310 0.27 -13.97 -10.24
CA ASP A 310 0.37 -13.68 -11.67
C ASP A 310 1.07 -12.35 -11.96
N PHE A 311 1.77 -12.26 -13.09
CA PHE A 311 2.29 -10.98 -13.60
C PHE A 311 2.21 -10.90 -15.13
N PHE A 312 2.02 -9.70 -15.65
CA PHE A 312 1.88 -9.44 -17.08
C PHE A 312 3.24 -9.38 -17.76
N ALA A 313 3.40 -10.20 -18.82
CA ALA A 313 4.58 -10.23 -19.66
C ALA A 313 4.19 -10.02 -21.13
N TYR A 314 4.92 -9.14 -21.82
CA TYR A 314 4.72 -8.90 -23.25
C TYR A 314 5.36 -10.03 -24.08
N PRO A 315 4.79 -10.40 -25.25
CA PRO A 315 5.36 -11.46 -26.10
C PRO A 315 6.78 -11.15 -26.61
N ASN A 316 7.10 -9.87 -26.82
CA ASN A 316 8.43 -9.45 -27.24
C ASN A 316 9.43 -9.67 -26.09
N ASN A 317 10.51 -10.43 -26.35
CA ASN A 317 11.48 -10.85 -25.33
C ASN A 317 10.83 -11.55 -24.12
N TYR A 318 9.75 -12.29 -24.34
CA TYR A 318 8.96 -12.95 -23.29
C TYR A 318 9.83 -13.73 -22.29
N ASN A 319 10.71 -14.63 -22.78
CA ASN A 319 11.54 -15.46 -21.90
C ASN A 319 12.47 -14.65 -21.00
N TYR A 320 13.03 -13.54 -21.51
CA TYR A 320 13.86 -12.65 -20.72
C TYR A 320 13.04 -12.01 -19.59
N TYR A 321 11.89 -11.41 -19.91
CA TYR A 321 11.06 -10.75 -18.90
C TYR A 321 10.46 -11.73 -17.88
N VAL A 322 10.11 -12.94 -18.31
CA VAL A 322 9.68 -14.01 -17.39
C VAL A 322 10.77 -14.30 -16.37
N GLN A 323 12.00 -14.57 -16.83
CA GLN A 323 13.13 -14.85 -15.92
C GLN A 323 13.52 -13.64 -15.07
N TYR A 324 13.34 -12.44 -15.60
CA TYR A 324 13.71 -11.20 -14.92
C TYR A 324 12.78 -10.89 -13.74
N TYR A 325 11.47 -11.11 -13.91
CA TYR A 325 10.45 -10.81 -12.90
C TYR A 325 10.01 -12.01 -12.05
N ASP A 326 10.33 -13.24 -12.45
CA ASP A 326 10.03 -14.42 -11.65
C ASP A 326 10.61 -14.31 -10.23
N GLY A 327 9.75 -14.59 -9.26
CA GLY A 327 10.04 -14.51 -7.85
C GLY A 327 10.20 -13.10 -7.30
N THR A 328 9.98 -12.02 -8.07
CA THR A 328 10.02 -10.63 -7.56
C THR A 328 8.76 -10.28 -6.75
N PHE A 329 8.82 -9.23 -5.93
CA PHE A 329 7.65 -8.70 -5.21
C PHE A 329 7.00 -7.63 -6.07
N GLN A 330 5.71 -7.80 -6.37
CA GLN A 330 4.96 -6.90 -7.23
C GLN A 330 3.61 -6.56 -6.61
N HIS A 331 3.08 -5.40 -7.00
CA HIS A 331 1.81 -4.88 -6.55
C HIS A 331 1.01 -4.32 -7.73
N GLY A 332 -0.26 -4.04 -7.51
CA GLY A 332 -1.18 -3.48 -8.50
C GLY A 332 -2.31 -4.43 -8.90
N GLY A 333 -2.22 -5.70 -8.52
CA GLY A 333 -3.22 -6.73 -8.81
C GLY A 333 -4.12 -7.03 -7.62
N ILE A 334 -4.67 -8.25 -7.61
CA ILE A 334 -5.56 -8.72 -6.55
C ILE A 334 -4.89 -9.89 -5.83
N SER A 335 -4.61 -9.70 -4.54
CA SER A 335 -4.26 -10.74 -3.58
C SER A 335 -4.58 -10.27 -2.17
N MET A 336 -4.61 -11.20 -1.21
CA MET A 336 -4.78 -10.86 0.21
C MET A 336 -3.63 -9.97 0.68
N GLU A 337 -2.40 -10.26 0.28
CA GLU A 337 -1.22 -9.50 0.67
C GLU A 337 -1.23 -8.08 0.14
N GLU A 338 -1.78 -7.84 -1.05
CA GLU A 338 -1.89 -6.51 -1.65
C GLU A 338 -3.05 -5.69 -1.05
N MET A 339 -4.21 -6.32 -0.82
CA MET A 339 -5.45 -5.61 -0.49
C MET A 339 -5.79 -5.61 1.00
N LEU A 340 -5.51 -6.66 1.77
CA LEU A 340 -5.83 -6.73 3.20
C LEU A 340 -4.67 -6.21 4.03
N VAL A 341 -4.74 -4.92 4.38
CA VAL A 341 -3.60 -4.19 4.89
C VAL A 341 -3.84 -3.63 6.30
N PRO A 342 -2.77 -3.50 7.12
CA PRO A 342 -2.91 -3.13 8.53
C PRO A 342 -3.42 -1.70 8.70
N LEU A 343 -4.32 -1.50 9.65
CA LEU A 343 -4.77 -0.19 10.15
C LEU A 343 -4.75 -0.22 11.67
N ILE A 344 -3.72 0.38 12.23
CA ILE A 344 -3.33 0.19 13.62
C ILE A 344 -3.45 1.50 14.37
N SER A 345 -4.19 1.49 15.47
CA SER A 345 -4.21 2.60 16.41
C SER A 345 -3.25 2.31 17.56
N LEU A 346 -2.29 3.21 17.77
CA LEU A 346 -1.30 3.11 18.83
C LEU A 346 -1.53 4.24 19.83
N SER A 347 -1.84 3.87 21.07
CA SER A 347 -1.94 4.82 22.19
C SER A 347 -0.74 4.64 23.11
N PRO A 348 -0.02 5.71 23.46
CA PRO A 348 1.19 5.58 24.27
C PRO A 348 0.87 4.96 25.62
N LYS A 349 1.74 4.06 26.09
CA LYS A 349 1.65 3.56 27.46
C LYS A 349 2.06 4.68 28.40
N HIS A 350 1.26 4.92 29.44
CA HIS A 350 1.68 5.79 30.52
C HIS A 350 2.90 5.16 31.20
N ILE A 351 4.08 5.70 30.93
CA ILE A 351 5.25 5.44 31.75
C ILE A 351 5.05 6.30 33.00
N LEU A 352 4.66 5.67 34.11
CA LEU A 352 4.80 6.30 35.42
C LEU A 352 6.30 6.56 35.60
N VAL A 353 6.70 7.82 35.47
CA VAL A 353 8.08 8.27 35.73
C VAL A 353 8.36 8.19 37.23
#